data_AF-A0A9K3IC25-F1
#
_entry.id   AF-A0A9K3IC25-F1
#
_cell.length_a   1.000
_cell.length_b   1.000
_cell.length_c   1.000
_cell.angle_alpha   90.00
_cell.angle_beta   90.00
_cell.angle_gamma   90.00
#
_symmetry.space_group_name_H-M   'P 1'
#
loop_
_entity.id
_entity.type
_entity.pdbx_description
1 polymer ?
#
loop_
_entity_poly.entity_id
_entity_poly.type
_entity_poly.pdbx_seq_one_letter_code
_entity_poly.pdbx_strand_id
1 'polypeptide(L)' 'MLKGKRRQTPFTHAKTTDPPPSIDWRTNGAVNPMKNQGRCGSCWTFSTIVGVVGTTN' A
#
# COMPACT_ATOMS: atom_id res chain seq x y z
N MET A 1 22.01 -18.88 -8.45
CA MET A 1 22.24 -18.48 -9.86
C MET A 1 21.04 -18.92 -10.69
N LEU A 2 20.75 -18.19 -11.79
CA LEU A 2 19.78 -18.39 -12.88
C LEU A 2 18.51 -17.52 -12.88
N LYS A 3 18.34 -16.91 -14.05
CA LYS A 3 17.51 -15.78 -14.42
C LYS A 3 16.51 -16.27 -15.47
N GLY A 4 15.22 -16.28 -15.13
CA GLY A 4 14.14 -16.33 -16.13
C GLY A 4 13.91 -14.95 -16.75
N LYS A 5 13.62 -14.89 -18.05
CA LYS A 5 13.37 -13.63 -18.78
C LYS A 5 12.08 -12.96 -18.28
N ARG A 6 12.20 -11.66 -17.95
CA ARG A 6 11.19 -10.76 -17.36
C ARG A 6 10.14 -10.34 -18.41
N ARG A 7 8.85 -10.63 -18.19
CA ARG A 7 7.76 -9.96 -18.92
C ARG A 7 7.44 -8.63 -18.23
N GLN A 8 8.03 -7.53 -18.70
CA GLN A 8 7.65 -6.18 -18.27
C GLN A 8 6.42 -5.76 -19.07
N THR A 9 5.21 -5.91 -18.55
CA THR A 9 4.09 -5.14 -19.10
C THR A 9 4.17 -3.72 -18.55
N PRO A 10 4.08 -2.69 -19.41
CA PRO A 10 4.26 -1.31 -19.00
C PRO A 10 3.00 -0.85 -18.26
N PHE A 11 2.94 -1.10 -16.95
CA PHE A 11 2.29 -0.17 -16.01
C PHE A 11 3.35 0.89 -15.67
N THR A 12 3.58 1.82 -16.59
CA THR A 12 4.46 2.97 -16.34
C THR A 12 3.72 3.95 -15.44
N HIS A 13 4.29 4.26 -14.27
CA HIS A 13 3.75 5.30 -13.39
C HIS A 13 4.02 6.66 -14.04
N ALA A 14 2.97 7.49 -14.14
CA ALA A 14 3.13 8.87 -14.60
C ALA A 14 4.09 9.61 -13.66
N LYS A 15 5.03 10.36 -14.24
CA LYS A 15 5.99 11.15 -13.46
C LYS A 15 5.26 12.36 -12.86
N THR A 16 4.99 12.33 -11.56
CA THR A 16 4.43 13.48 -10.82
C THR A 16 5.51 14.54 -10.69
N THR A 17 5.36 15.69 -11.34
CA THR A 17 6.40 16.75 -11.32
C THR A 17 6.44 17.54 -10.02
N ASP A 18 5.31 17.63 -9.30
CA ASP A 18 5.17 18.47 -8.11
C ASP A 18 4.37 17.76 -7.01
N PRO A 19 4.98 16.83 -6.25
CA PRO A 19 4.32 16.25 -5.10
C PRO A 19 4.15 17.29 -3.99
N PRO A 20 3.07 17.21 -3.19
CA PRO A 20 2.93 18.05 -2.02
C PRO A 20 4.04 17.73 -1.00
N PRO A 21 4.43 18.71 -0.16
CA PRO A 21 5.52 18.54 0.81
C PRO A 21 5.18 17.50 1.90
N SER A 22 3.90 17.26 2.18
CA SER A 22 3.42 16.21 3.07
C SER A 22 2.02 15.74 2.65
N ILE A 23 1.73 14.47 2.91
CA ILE A 23 0.40 13.88 2.71
C ILE A 23 0.03 13.09 3.95
N ASP A 24 -1.12 13.40 4.54
CA ASP A 24 -1.77 12.55 5.54
C ASP A 24 -2.96 11.85 4.90
N TRP A 25 -2.84 10.54 4.67
CA TRP A 25 -3.91 9.76 4.03
C TRP A 25 -5.13 9.55 4.93
N ARG A 26 -4.98 9.75 6.25
CA ARG A 26 -6.08 9.58 7.22
C ARG A 26 -7.15 10.64 7.04
N THR A 27 -6.76 11.86 6.66
CA THR A 27 -7.72 12.95 6.42
C THR A 27 -8.48 12.78 5.11
N ASN A 28 -8.02 11.88 4.23
CA ASN A 28 -8.59 11.64 2.91
C ASN A 28 -9.57 10.45 2.88
N GLY A 29 -9.93 9.88 4.04
CA GLY A 29 -10.82 8.71 4.12
C GLY A 29 -10.20 7.40 3.59
N ALA A 30 -8.92 7.41 3.24
CA ALA A 30 -8.21 6.29 2.62
C ALA A 30 -7.52 5.35 3.64
N VAL A 31 -7.79 5.53 4.93
CA VAL A 31 -7.18 4.74 6.01
C VAL A 31 -8.26 4.18 6.93
N ASN A 32 -8.25 2.86 7.08
CA ASN A 32 -9.14 2.15 8.00
C ASN A 32 -8.84 2.47 9.48
N PRO A 33 -9.83 2.35 10.39
CA PRO A 33 -9.57 2.41 11.83
C PRO A 33 -8.53 1.39 12.28
N MET A 34 -7.73 1.75 13.28
CA MET A 34 -6.66 0.91 13.79
C MET A 34 -7.22 -0.39 14.39
N LYS A 35 -6.62 -1.53 14.00
CA LYS A 35 -6.99 -2.87 14.51
C LYS A 35 -5.88 -3.41 15.43
N ASN A 36 -6.20 -4.38 16.31
CA ASN A 36 -5.26 -5.00 17.25
C ASN A 36 -5.01 -6.48 16.93
N GLN A 37 -3.75 -6.85 16.74
CA GLN A 37 -3.31 -8.22 16.39
C GLN A 37 -3.18 -9.16 17.60
N GLY A 38 -3.19 -8.65 18.83
CA GLY A 38 -2.99 -9.45 20.04
C GLY A 38 -1.61 -10.13 20.08
N ARG A 39 -1.52 -11.30 20.72
CA ARG A 39 -0.29 -12.11 20.82
C ARG A 39 -0.07 -13.06 19.64
N CYS A 40 -0.89 -12.93 18.60
CA CYS A 40 -0.74 -13.69 17.37
C CYS A 40 0.14 -12.87 16.41
N GLY A 41 1.28 -13.41 15.97
CA GLY A 41 2.24 -12.76 15.07
C GLY A 41 1.74 -12.51 13.65
N SER A 42 0.56 -11.90 13.52
CA SER A 42 -0.21 -11.70 12.30
C SER A 42 -0.02 -10.31 11.68
N CYS A 43 0.95 -9.52 12.15
CA CYS A 43 1.22 -8.17 11.65
C CYS A 43 1.37 -8.11 10.12
N TRP A 44 1.93 -9.16 9.51
CA TRP A 44 2.06 -9.28 8.07
C TRP A 44 0.70 -9.24 7.35
N THR A 45 -0.33 -9.86 7.91
CA THR A 45 -1.69 -9.87 7.36
C THR A 45 -2.38 -8.52 7.55
N PHE A 46 -2.14 -7.87 8.70
CA PHE A 46 -2.73 -6.56 8.97
C PHE A 46 -2.14 -5.49 8.04
N SER A 47 -0.84 -5.53 7.76
CA SER A 47 -0.18 -4.61 6.82
C SER A 47 -0.69 -4.75 5.39
N THR A 48 -0.95 -5.98 4.92
CA THR A 48 -1.47 -6.20 3.56
C THR A 48 -2.92 -5.74 3.42
N ILE A 49 -3.75 -5.99 4.43
CA ILE A 49 -5.16 -5.56 4.42
C ILE A 49 -5.29 -4.03 4.41
N VAL A 50 -4.48 -3.32 5.22
CA VAL A 50 -4.50 -1.85 5.25
C VAL A 50 -4.12 -1.26 3.88
N GLY A 51 -3.13 -1.84 3.19
CA GLY A 51 -2.70 -1.35 1.87
C GLY A 51 -3.67 -1.66 0.73
N VAL A 52 -4.46 -2.73 0.84
CA VAL A 52 -5.36 -3.18 -0.25
C VAL A 52 -6.80 -2.72 -0.05
N VAL A 53 -7.29 -2.68 1.19
CA VAL A 53 -8.70 -2.43 1.53
C VAL A 53 -8.89 -1.07 2.22
N GLY A 54 -7.87 -0.21 2.22
CA GLY A 54 -7.96 1.16 2.73
C GLY A 54 -8.89 2.08 1.95
N THR A 55 -9.38 1.67 0.78
CA THR A 55 -10.05 2.55 -0.20
C THR A 55 -11.56 2.37 -0.33
N THR A 56 -12.24 1.58 0.50
CA THR A 56 -13.71 1.44 0.43
C THR A 56 -14.45 2.43 1.34
N ASN A 57 -14.76 3.60 0.78
CA ASN A 57 -16.07 4.25 0.88
C ASN A 57 -16.39 4.93 -0.46
#